data_AF-A0A0N1NGJ9-F1
#
_entry.id   AF-A0A0N1NGJ9-F1
#
_cell.length_a   1.000
_cell.length_b   1.000
_cell.length_c   1.000
_cell.angle_alpha   90.00
_cell.angle_beta   90.00
_cell.angle_gamma   90.00
#
_symmetry.space_group_name_H-M   'P 1'
#
loop_
_entity.id
_entity.type
_entity.pdbx_description
1 polymer ?
#
loop_
_entity_poly.entity_id
_entity_poly.type
_entity_poly.pdbx_seq_one_letter_code
_entity_poly.pdbx_strand_id
1 'polypeptide(L)'
;MDTDGTVLAAAQGLLIIGPLAVGVVLVAVLVGVVWWGRRKRQQQPPPPRPEEQPRLPDSGPVHEVREHREPNELPPSEHRLTPHELKRTNGS
;
A
#
# COMPACT_ATOMS: atom_id res chain seq x y z
N MET A 1 -32.74 -40.15 -28.33
CA MET A 1 -31.45 -39.46 -28.14
C MET A 1 -31.61 -38.69 -26.85
N ASP A 2 -31.09 -39.25 -25.76
CA ASP A 2 -31.44 -38.85 -24.39
C ASP A 2 -30.71 -37.57 -24.00
N THR A 3 -31.23 -36.43 -24.48
CA THR A 3 -30.68 -35.09 -24.22
C THR A 3 -30.79 -34.71 -22.74
N ASP A 4 -31.77 -35.25 -22.02
CA ASP A 4 -32.05 -34.89 -20.63
C ASP A 4 -30.91 -35.30 -19.69
N GLY A 5 -30.31 -36.46 -19.92
CA GLY A 5 -29.15 -36.94 -19.18
C GLY A 5 -27.91 -36.07 -19.40
N THR A 6 -27.71 -35.58 -20.63
CA THR A 6 -26.57 -34.71 -20.95
C THR A 6 -26.69 -33.33 -20.32
N VAL A 7 -27.90 -32.78 -20.24
CA VAL A 7 -28.16 -31.47 -19.62
C VAL A 7 -28.01 -31.55 -18.09
N LEU A 8 -28.53 -32.60 -17.44
CA LEU A 8 -28.30 -32.81 -16.00
C LEU A 8 -26.83 -33.06 -15.68
N ALA A 9 -26.13 -33.88 -16.48
CA ALA A 9 -24.70 -34.16 -16.31
C ALA A 9 -23.83 -32.90 -16.50
N ALA A 10 -24.20 -32.03 -17.44
CA ALA A 10 -23.56 -30.73 -17.60
C ALA A 10 -23.87 -29.78 -16.42
N ALA A 11 -25.11 -29.75 -15.95
CA ALA A 11 -25.52 -28.90 -14.82
C ALA A 11 -24.80 -29.30 -13.52
N GLN A 12 -24.71 -30.59 -13.19
CA GLN A 12 -23.99 -31.07 -12.00
C GLN A 12 -22.47 -30.82 -12.09
N GLY A 13 -21.87 -30.97 -13.27
CA GLY A 13 -20.44 -30.67 -13.48
C GLY A 13 -20.15 -29.17 -13.36
N LEU A 14 -21.06 -28.32 -13.84
CA LEU A 14 -20.97 -26.87 -13.73
C LEU A 14 -21.05 -26.38 -12.28
N LEU A 15 -21.84 -27.04 -11.42
CA LEU A 15 -21.93 -26.67 -10.00
C LEU A 15 -20.61 -26.86 -9.24
N ILE A 16 -19.74 -27.76 -9.69
CA ILE A 16 -18.44 -28.01 -9.06
C ILE A 16 -17.33 -27.20 -9.75
N ILE A 17 -17.31 -27.19 -11.08
CA ILE A 17 -16.24 -26.55 -11.87
C ILE A 17 -16.41 -25.02 -11.91
N GLY A 18 -17.65 -24.53 -11.90
CA GLY A 18 -17.96 -23.09 -11.98
C GLY A 18 -17.29 -22.27 -10.86
N PRO A 19 -17.55 -22.59 -9.57
CA PRO A 19 -16.93 -21.87 -8.46
C PRO A 19 -15.40 -21.97 -8.46
N LEU A 20 -14.86 -23.13 -8.83
CA LEU A 20 -13.40 -23.34 -8.92
C LEU A 20 -12.78 -22.47 -10.02
N ALA A 21 -13.40 -22.39 -11.19
CA ALA A 21 -12.96 -21.52 -12.28
C ALA A 21 -13.00 -20.04 -11.87
N VAL A 22 -14.06 -19.59 -11.21
CA VAL A 22 -14.16 -18.22 -10.68
C VAL A 22 -13.06 -17.95 -9.65
N GLY A 23 -12.81 -18.90 -8.74
CA GLY A 23 -11.71 -18.80 -7.77
C GLY A 23 -10.34 -18.67 -8.44
N VAL A 24 -10.06 -19.48 -9.45
CA VAL A 24 -8.81 -19.41 -10.23
C VAL A 24 -8.67 -18.06 -10.94
N VAL A 25 -9.74 -17.57 -11.55
CA VAL A 25 -9.74 -16.25 -12.21
C VAL A 25 -9.45 -15.14 -11.21
N LEU A 26 -10.09 -15.15 -10.03
CA LEU A 26 -9.84 -14.17 -8.98
C LEU A 26 -8.39 -14.20 -8.50
N VAL A 27 -7.82 -15.39 -8.26
CA VAL A 27 -6.41 -15.54 -7.86
C VAL A 27 -5.48 -15.02 -8.95
N ALA A 28 -5.73 -15.35 -10.21
CA ALA A 28 -4.93 -14.88 -11.34
C ALA A 28 -4.94 -13.35 -11.45
N VAL A 29 -6.10 -12.72 -11.25
CA VAL A 29 -6.23 -11.25 -11.22
C VAL A 29 -5.43 -10.64 -10.07
N LEU A 30 -5.54 -11.18 -8.85
CA LEU A 30 -4.78 -10.69 -7.69
C LEU A 30 -3.27 -10.80 -7.89
N VAL A 31 -2.81 -11.95 -8.39
CA VAL A 31 -1.39 -12.18 -8.73
C VAL A 31 -0.94 -11.21 -9.81
N GLY A 32 -1.75 -11.00 -10.84
CA GLY A 32 -1.47 -10.07 -11.93
C GLY A 32 -1.26 -8.63 -11.45
N VAL A 33 -2.13 -8.13 -10.57
CA VAL A 33 -2.01 -6.77 -10.00
C VAL A 33 -0.72 -6.60 -9.18
N VAL A 34 -0.41 -7.56 -8.30
CA VAL A 34 0.80 -7.51 -7.47
C VAL A 34 2.06 -7.59 -8.34
N TRP A 35 2.07 -8.49 -9.33
CA TRP A 35 3.19 -8.64 -10.25
C TRP A 35 3.41 -7.38 -11.09
N TRP A 36 2.32 -6.77 -11.60
CA TRP A 36 2.39 -5.51 -12.34
C TRP A 36 2.95 -4.36 -11.49
N GLY A 37 2.51 -4.25 -10.24
CA GLY A 37 3.03 -3.26 -9.30
C GLY A 37 4.53 -3.44 -9.02
N ARG A 38 4.99 -4.69 -8.84
CA ARG A 38 6.41 -5.01 -8.71
C ARG A 38 7.20 -4.70 -9.98
N ARG A 39 6.67 -5.06 -11.15
CA ARG A 39 7.31 -4.80 -12.44
C ARG A 39 7.47 -3.32 -12.72
N LYS A 40 6.50 -2.49 -12.33
CA LYS A 40 6.63 -1.02 -12.41
C LYS A 40 7.69 -0.46 -11.47
N ARG A 41 7.85 -1.03 -10.26
CA ARG A 41 8.95 -0.64 -9.35
C ARG A 41 10.33 -1.06 -9.86
N GLN A 42 10.44 -2.17 -10.58
CA GLN A 42 11.71 -2.57 -11.22
C GLN A 42 12.14 -1.64 -12.37
N GLN A 43 11.24 -0.82 -12.90
CA GLN A 43 11.58 0.21 -13.89
C GLN A 43 12.05 1.52 -13.24
N GLN A 44 11.97 1.62 -11.91
CA GLN A 44 12.59 2.73 -11.19
C GLN A 44 14.08 2.43 -11.03
N PRO A 45 14.94 3.46 -11.11
CA PRO A 45 16.34 3.30 -10.76
C PRO A 45 16.43 2.65 -9.36
N PRO A 46 17.38 1.73 -9.14
CA PRO A 46 17.63 1.22 -7.80
C PRO A 46 17.82 2.39 -6.84
N PRO A 47 17.36 2.28 -5.58
CA PRO A 47 17.63 3.28 -4.57
C PRO A 47 19.14 3.58 -4.55
N PRO A 48 19.54 4.86 -4.42
CA PRO A 48 20.92 5.27 -4.54
C PRO A 48 21.77 4.45 -3.56
N ARG A 49 22.88 3.92 -4.07
CA ARG A 49 23.79 3.10 -3.27
C ARG A 49 24.34 3.95 -2.11
N PRO A 50 24.76 3.34 -0.99
CA PRO A 50 25.39 4.07 0.13
C PRO A 50 26.56 4.97 -0.30
N GLU A 51 27.27 4.54 -1.35
CA GLU A 51 28.39 5.22 -1.99
C GLU A 51 27.95 6.34 -2.96
N GLU A 52 26.70 6.31 -3.42
CA GLU A 52 26.03 7.39 -4.18
C GLU A 52 25.28 8.36 -3.26
N GLN A 53 25.25 8.10 -1.94
CA GLN A 53 24.64 9.04 -1.01
C GLN A 53 25.39 10.37 -1.07
N PRO A 54 24.65 11.51 -1.06
CA PRO A 54 25.24 12.82 -0.98
C PRO A 54 26.28 12.85 0.13
N ARG A 55 27.55 13.04 -0.24
CA ARG A 55 28.61 13.23 0.74
C ARG A 55 28.34 14.54 1.44
N LEU A 56 28.68 14.55 2.73
CA LEU A 56 28.65 15.76 3.53
C LEU A 56 29.44 16.85 2.79
N PRO A 57 28.86 18.04 2.54
CA PRO A 57 29.60 19.11 1.88
C PRO A 57 30.82 19.50 2.72
N ASP A 58 31.86 20.04 2.08
CA ASP A 58 33.15 20.36 2.73
C ASP A 58 33.01 21.35 3.90
N SER A 59 31.89 22.09 3.95
CA SER A 59 31.49 22.95 5.07
C SER A 59 31.00 22.20 6.33
N GLY A 60 31.01 20.86 6.32
CA GLY A 60 30.37 20.02 7.33
C GLY A 60 28.89 19.75 7.00
N PRO A 61 28.15 18.95 7.81
CA PRO A 61 26.71 18.83 7.66
C PRO A 61 26.18 20.25 7.59
N VAL A 62 25.40 20.58 6.55
CA VAL A 62 24.58 21.79 6.59
C VAL A 62 23.86 21.65 7.92
N HIS A 63 24.22 22.49 8.89
CA HIS A 63 23.44 22.61 10.09
C HIS A 63 22.05 22.78 9.52
N GLU A 64 21.15 21.82 9.77
CA GLU A 64 19.75 22.16 9.73
C GLU A 64 19.74 23.45 10.50
N VAL A 65 19.40 24.55 9.82
CA VAL A 65 18.93 25.71 10.54
C VAL A 65 17.77 25.07 11.28
N ARG A 66 18.02 24.69 12.54
CA ARG A 66 17.02 24.66 13.56
C ARG A 66 16.54 26.10 13.49
N GLU A 67 15.61 26.36 12.56
CA GLU A 67 14.46 27.13 12.92
C GLU A 67 14.13 26.54 14.26
N HIS A 68 14.37 27.35 15.27
CA HIS A 68 13.98 27.11 16.62
C HIS A 68 12.48 26.89 16.49
N ARG A 69 12.07 25.66 16.16
CA ARG A 69 10.77 25.17 16.46
C ARG A 69 10.87 25.14 17.96
N GLU A 70 10.54 26.28 18.58
CA GLU A 70 9.98 26.27 19.91
C GLU A 70 9.08 25.05 19.87
N PRO A 71 9.40 24.01 20.65
CA PRO A 71 8.47 22.91 20.82
C PRO A 71 7.14 23.61 21.03
N ASN A 72 6.19 23.40 20.13
CA ASN A 72 4.87 23.98 20.36
C ASN A 72 4.36 23.17 21.55
N GLU A 73 4.73 23.64 22.74
CA GLU A 73 4.52 22.96 24.01
C GLU A 73 3.01 22.92 24.15
N LEU A 74 2.44 21.79 23.72
CA LEU A 74 1.02 21.56 23.88
C LEU A 74 0.77 21.55 25.39
N PRO A 75 -0.22 22.32 25.88
CA PRO A 75 -0.55 22.31 27.29
C PRO A 75 -0.78 20.86 27.73
N PRO A 76 -0.24 20.43 28.89
CA PRO A 76 -0.44 19.07 29.38
C PRO A 76 -1.94 18.75 29.46
N SER A 77 -2.42 17.88 28.57
CA SER A 77 -3.80 17.40 28.56
C SER A 77 -3.84 15.99 29.12
N GLU A 78 -4.85 15.67 29.93
CA GLU A 78 -5.04 14.32 30.49
C GLU A 78 -5.19 13.23 29.40
N HIS A 79 -5.49 13.64 28.17
CA HIS A 79 -5.65 12.76 27.02
C HIS A 79 -4.59 13.09 25.95
N ARG A 80 -4.00 12.05 25.33
CA ARG A 80 -3.13 12.22 24.16
C ARG A 80 -3.95 12.80 23.01
N LEU A 81 -3.64 14.03 22.61
CA LEU A 81 -4.24 14.62 21.42
C LEU A 81 -3.73 13.90 20.17
N THR A 82 -4.67 13.38 19.39
CA THR A 82 -4.38 12.80 18.09
C THR A 82 -4.32 13.90 17.01
N PRO A 83 -3.66 13.66 15.85
CA PRO A 83 -3.39 14.72 14.88
C PRO A 83 -4.62 15.48 14.36
N HIS A 84 -5.79 14.84 14.35
CA HIS A 84 -7.04 15.44 13.91
C HIS A 84 -7.72 16.30 14.98
N GLU A 85 -7.37 16.11 16.25
CA GLU A 85 -7.89 16.92 17.38
C GLU A 85 -7.12 18.24 17.53
N LEU A 86 -5.84 18.29 17.13
CA LEU A 86 -5.01 19.50 17.13
C LEU A 86 -5.55 20.64 16.26
N LYS A 87 -6.28 20.32 15.19
CA LYS A 87 -6.86 21.35 14.30
C LYS A 87 -8.12 22.00 14.90
N ARG A 88 -8.79 21.33 15.83
CA ARG A 88 -10.06 21.79 16.42
C ARG A 88 -9.84 22.80 17.55
N THR A 89 -8.68 22.78 18.21
CA THR A 89 -8.41 23.60 19.40
C THR A 89 -7.84 25.00 19.11
N ASN A 90 -7.36 25.27 17.89
CA ASN A 90 -6.80 26.59 17.49
C ASN A 90 -7.87 27.65 17.15
N GLY A 91 -9.09 27.53 17.70
CA GLY A 91 -10.23 28.36 17.29
C GLY A 91 -11.24 28.69 18.38
N SER A 92 -10.85 28.68 19.66
CA SER A 92 -11.67 29.20 20.75
C SER A 92 -10.88 30.10 21.68
#